data_AF-A0A7J4FVP3-F1
#
_entry.id   AF-A0A7J4FVP3-F1
#
_cell.length_a   1.000
_cell.length_b   1.000
_cell.length_c   1.000
_cell.angle_alpha   90.00
_cell.angle_beta   90.00
_cell.angle_gamma   90.00
#
_symmetry.space_group_name_H-M   'P 1'
#
loop_
_entity.id
_entity.type
_entity.pdbx_description
1 polymer ?
#
loop_
_entity_poly.entity_id
_entity_poly.type
_entity_poly.pdbx_seq_one_letter_code
_entity_poly.pdbx_strand_id
1 'polypeptide(L)' 'MRYASRFHKLRCGGGQLTIPKDLVKALNLGNREKVMLEYDEDNEGLRITRL' A
#
# COMPACT_ATOMS: atom_id res chain seq x y z
N MET A 1 -10.72 17.26 0.72
CA MET A 1 -9.68 16.59 -0.11
C MET A 1 -10.21 15.22 -0.47
N ARG A 2 -10.29 14.85 -1.76
CA ARG A 2 -10.76 13.52 -2.17
C ARG A 2 -9.59 12.56 -2.12
N TYR A 3 -9.58 11.64 -1.16
CA TYR A 3 -8.66 10.52 -1.20
C TYR A 3 -9.05 9.63 -2.38
N ALA A 4 -8.13 9.42 -3.32
CA ALA A 4 -8.34 8.51 -4.43
C ALA A 4 -8.12 7.06 -3.92
N SER A 5 -9.18 6.43 -3.44
CA SER A 5 -9.14 5.04 -3.00
C SER A 5 -8.87 4.12 -4.20
N ARG A 6 -7.72 3.43 -4.19
CA ARG A 6 -7.33 2.49 -5.26
C ARG A 6 -7.48 1.05 -4.81
N PHE A 7 -8.54 0.40 -5.25
CA PHE A 7 -8.79 -1.02 -4.97
C PHE A 7 -7.85 -1.92 -5.77
N HIS A 8 -7.19 -2.86 -5.10
CA HIS A 8 -6.32 -3.86 -5.73
C HIS A 8 -6.87 -5.26 -5.50
N LYS A 9 -7.16 -5.96 -6.60
CA LYS A 9 -7.62 -7.35 -6.53
C LYS A 9 -6.45 -8.24 -6.13
N LEU A 10 -6.55 -8.91 -4.98
CA LEU A 10 -5.63 -9.96 -4.59
C LEU A 10 -5.74 -11.12 -5.60
N ARG A 11 -4.60 -11.54 -6.17
CA ARG A 11 -4.57 -12.79 -6.93
C ARG A 11 -4.63 -13.95 -5.92
N CYS A 12 -5.48 -14.94 -6.20
CA CYS A 12 -5.68 -16.10 -5.33
C CYS A 12 -4.33 -16.76 -5.01
N GLY A 13 -4.03 -16.97 -3.72
CA GLY A 13 -2.95 -17.87 -3.28
C GLY A 13 -1.85 -17.34 -2.36
N GLY A 14 -1.89 -16.09 -1.85
CA GLY A 14 -0.78 -15.69 -0.95
C GLY A 14 -0.85 -14.35 -0.21
N GLY A 15 -1.99 -13.65 -0.19
CA GLY A 15 -2.10 -12.37 0.55
C GLY A 15 -1.16 -11.26 0.06
N GLN A 16 -0.54 -11.41 -1.11
CA GLN A 16 0.44 -10.47 -1.63
C GLN A 16 -0.23 -9.39 -2.46
N LEU A 17 0.07 -8.12 -2.13
CA LEU A 17 -0.34 -6.93 -2.88
C LEU A 17 0.83 -6.40 -3.70
N THR A 18 0.58 -6.08 -4.97
CA THR A 18 1.55 -5.31 -5.77
C THR A 18 1.38 -3.83 -5.45
N ILE A 19 2.43 -3.18 -4.94
CA ILE A 19 2.44 -1.74 -4.69
C ILE A 19 2.60 -1.00 -6.03
N PRO A 20 1.71 -0.05 -6.37
CA PRO A 20 1.82 0.77 -7.58
C PRO A 20 3.16 1.51 -7.69
N LYS A 21 3.68 1.64 -8.92
CA LYS A 21 5.00 2.28 -9.18
C LYS A 21 5.08 3.73 -8.72
N ASP A 22 3.98 4.47 -8.77
CA ASP A 22 3.91 5.85 -8.29
C ASP A 22 4.02 5.92 -6.77
N LEU A 23 3.39 5.00 -6.04
CA LEU A 23 3.53 4.92 -4.58
C LEU A 23 4.94 4.51 -4.15
N VAL A 24 5.57 3.57 -4.87
CA VAL A 24 6.99 3.21 -4.68
C VAL A 24 7.90 4.43 -4.83
N LYS A 25 7.66 5.26 -5.85
CA LYS A 25 8.42 6.51 -6.05
C LYS A 25 8.14 7.55 -4.97
N ALA A 26 6.87 7.74 -4.60
CA ALA A 26 6.47 8.73 -3.61
C ALA A 26 7.06 8.42 -2.21
N LEU A 27 7.11 7.14 -1.84
CA LEU A 27 7.71 6.69 -0.59
C LEU A 27 9.22 6.41 -0.69
N ASN A 28 9.81 6.55 -1.89
CA ASN A 28 11.21 6.22 -2.18
C ASN A 28 11.61 4.82 -1.69
N LEU A 29 10.79 3.82 -2.03
CA LEU A 29 10.97 2.44 -1.58
C LEU A 29 11.99 1.67 -2.42
N GLY A 30 12.90 0.99 -1.73
CA GLY A 30 13.86 0.05 -2.29
C GLY A 30 13.31 -1.38 -2.42
N ASN A 31 14.00 -2.21 -3.21
CA ASN A 31 13.64 -3.62 -3.31
C ASN A 31 13.89 -4.33 -1.97
N ARG A 32 12.92 -5.14 -1.51
CA ARG A 32 12.93 -5.83 -0.21
C ARG A 32 12.96 -4.92 1.02
N GLU A 33 12.64 -3.63 0.87
CA GLU A 33 12.50 -2.73 2.02
C GLU A 33 11.30 -3.13 2.88
N LYS A 34 11.47 -3.02 4.20
CA LYS A 34 10.40 -3.27 5.15
C LYS A 34 9.52 -2.03 5.25
N VAL A 35 8.21 -2.24 5.20
CA VAL A 35 7.22 -1.19 5.39
C VAL A 35 6.25 -1.62 6.48
N MET A 36 5.67 -0.64 7.16
CA MET A 36 4.57 -0.85 8.08
C MET A 36 3.25 -0.76 7.33
N LEU A 37 2.36 -1.71 7.60
CA LEU A 37 1.00 -1.77 7.05
C LEU A 37 0.04 -1.69 8.23
N GLU A 38 -0.82 -0.68 8.23
CA GLU A 38 -1.82 -0.45 9.28
C GLU A 38 -3.20 -0.30 8.64
N TYR A 39 -4.24 -0.75 9.35
CA TYR A 39 -5.61 -0.44 8.97
C TYR A 39 -5.94 0.97 9.47
N ASP A 40 -6.39 1.82 8.55
CA ASP A 40 -6.86 3.18 8.80
C ASP A 40 -8.39 3.12 8.86
N GLU A 41 -8.94 3.19 10.08
CA GLU A 41 -10.38 3.10 10.31
C GLU A 41 -11.14 4.31 9.73
N ASP A 42 -10.52 5.50 9.75
CA ASP A 42 -11.13 6.74 9.25
C ASP A 42 -11.34 6.71 7.73
N ASN A 43 -10.47 6.00 7.00
CA ASN A 43 -10.48 5.91 5.55
C ASN A 43 -10.86 4.52 5.02
N GLU A 44 -11.21 3.58 5.91
CA GLU A 44 -11.51 2.18 5.61
C GLU A 44 -10.48 1.54 4.65
N GLY A 45 -9.19 1.73 4.95
CA GLY A 45 -8.10 1.40 4.01
C GLY A 45 -6.84 0.90 4.69
N LEU A 46 -5.87 0.44 3.89
CA LEU A 46 -4.52 0.13 4.39
C LEU A 46 -3.61 1.32 4.19
N ARG A 47 -3.03 1.83 5.28
CA ARG A 47 -1.96 2.83 5.28
C ARG A 47 -0.61 2.12 5.17
N ILE A 48 0.24 2.59 4.25
CA ILE A 48 1.61 2.11 4.08
C ILE A 48 2.56 3.20 4.56
N THR A 49 3.42 2.86 5.52
CA THR A 49 4.42 3.77 6.08
C THR A 49 5.81 3.17 5.90
N ARG A 50 6.76 3.96 5.41
CA ARG A 50 8.16 3.56 5.34
C ARG A 50 8.77 3.54 6.75
N LEU A 51 9.57 2.52 7.05
CA LEU A 51 10.30 2.38 8.33
C LEU A 51 11.67 3.08 8.29
#